data_AF-A0A2I2KVM8-F1
#
_entry.id   AF-A0A2I2KVM8-F1
#
_cell.length_a   1.000
_cell.length_b   1.000
_cell.length_c   1.000
_cell.angle_alpha   90.00
_cell.angle_beta   90.00
_cell.angle_gamma   90.00
#
_symmetry.space_group_name_H-M   'P 1'
#
loop_
_entity.id
_entity.type
_entity.pdbx_description
1 polymer ?
#
loop_
_entity_poly.entity_id
_entity_poly.type
_entity_poly.pdbx_seq_one_letter_code
_entity_poly.pdbx_strand_id
1 'polypeptide(L)'
;MTTPEPAWDVSVLARPIVLRVPVQLDGDPDPMIVVAAWAVERHLARAQAASRLLAWLAHRGVVALRTAGVVFEVRELADGWLLVHSGAEPEPRELAAAAWIRAHRLARDRAATQSPGTPDSS
;
A
#
# COMPACT_ATOMS: atom_id res chain seq x y z
N MET A 1 -14.34 -0.20 -24.06
CA MET A 1 -12.99 0.04 -23.52
C MET A 1 -13.01 -0.34 -22.05
N THR A 2 -12.20 -1.32 -21.64
CA THR A 2 -12.09 -1.74 -20.24
C THR A 2 -11.29 -0.70 -19.44
N THR A 3 -11.76 -0.37 -18.24
CA THR A 3 -11.03 0.52 -17.32
C THR A 3 -9.72 -0.18 -16.93
N PRO A 4 -8.56 0.51 -16.96
CA PRO A 4 -7.30 -0.10 -16.55
C PRO A 4 -7.36 -0.56 -15.10
N GLU A 5 -6.87 -1.77 -14.85
CA GLU A 5 -6.97 -2.45 -13.57
C GLU A 5 -5.81 -2.04 -12.64
N PRO A 6 -6.10 -1.67 -11.37
CA PRO A 6 -5.06 -1.43 -10.37
C PRO A 6 -4.35 -2.72 -9.96
N ALA A 7 -3.08 -2.62 -9.56
CA ALA A 7 -2.40 -3.79 -8.96
C ALA A 7 -2.87 -4.05 -7.53
N TRP A 8 -3.42 -3.03 -6.86
CA TRP A 8 -4.17 -3.20 -5.63
C TRP A 8 -5.48 -3.98 -5.89
N ASP A 9 -5.69 -5.10 -5.20
CA ASP A 9 -7.01 -5.77 -5.17
C ASP A 9 -8.04 -4.89 -4.43
N VAL A 10 -8.82 -4.12 -5.18
CA VAL A 10 -9.74 -3.13 -4.58
C VAL A 10 -10.88 -3.76 -3.79
N SER A 11 -11.12 -5.07 -3.92
CA SER A 11 -12.16 -5.76 -3.14
C SER A 11 -11.84 -5.79 -1.65
N VAL A 12 -10.55 -5.89 -1.29
CA VAL A 12 -10.11 -5.89 0.12
C VAL A 12 -10.32 -4.55 0.82
N LEU A 13 -10.49 -3.46 0.05
CA LEU A 13 -10.79 -2.13 0.59
C LEU A 13 -12.21 -1.98 1.12
N ALA A 14 -13.11 -2.95 0.87
CA ALA A 14 -14.41 -3.00 1.51
C ALA A 14 -14.32 -3.30 3.02
N ARG A 15 -13.19 -3.86 3.48
CA ARG A 15 -12.89 -4.18 4.89
C ARG A 15 -11.46 -3.76 5.24
N PRO A 16 -11.18 -2.44 5.30
CA PRO A 16 -9.82 -1.94 5.47
C PRO A 16 -9.30 -2.21 6.89
N ILE A 17 -8.02 -2.57 6.97
CA ILE A 17 -7.33 -2.86 8.22
C ILE A 17 -6.32 -1.75 8.50
N VAL A 18 -6.43 -1.15 9.69
CA VAL A 18 -5.34 -0.36 10.29
C VAL A 18 -4.69 -1.25 11.33
N LEU A 19 -3.51 -1.77 11.00
CA LEU A 19 -2.84 -2.76 11.82
C LEU A 19 -1.94 -2.07 12.86
N ARG A 20 -2.14 -2.40 14.14
CA ARG A 20 -1.28 -1.91 15.22
C ARG A 20 -0.01 -2.75 15.28
N VAL A 21 1.14 -2.09 15.20
CA VAL A 21 2.47 -2.70 15.32
C VAL A 21 2.99 -2.39 16.72
N PRO A 22 3.18 -3.39 17.58
CA PRO A 22 3.70 -3.18 18.92
C PRO A 22 5.19 -2.83 18.89
N VAL A 23 5.67 -2.20 19.97
CA VAL A 23 7.10 -1.88 20.12
C VAL A 23 7.93 -3.13 20.37
N GLN A 24 7.35 -4.12 21.06
CA GLN A 24 7.96 -5.41 21.35
C GLN A 24 7.00 -6.53 20.91
N LEU A 25 7.58 -7.57 20.30
CA LEU A 25 6.87 -8.80 19.96
C LEU A 25 7.07 -9.79 21.10
N ASP A 26 6.01 -10.04 21.87
CA ASP A 26 6.04 -10.96 23.00
C ASP A 26 5.16 -12.18 22.72
N GLY A 27 5.53 -13.34 23.27
CA GLY A 27 4.76 -14.59 23.13
C GLY A 27 4.77 -15.17 21.72
N ASP A 28 3.60 -15.55 21.23
CA ASP A 28 3.38 -16.07 19.87
C ASP A 28 2.55 -15.03 19.06
N PRO A 29 3.20 -14.04 18.45
CA PRO A 29 2.50 -12.95 17.77
C PRO A 29 1.85 -13.43 16.48
N ASP A 30 0.72 -12.79 16.12
CA ASP A 30 0.07 -13.00 14.83
C ASP A 30 1.07 -12.79 13.68
N PRO A 31 1.15 -13.71 12.69
CA PRO A 31 2.12 -13.61 11.59
C PRO A 31 2.02 -12.29 10.79
N MET A 32 0.83 -11.71 10.66
CA MET A 32 0.63 -10.43 10.00
C MET A 32 1.26 -9.27 10.81
N ILE A 33 1.24 -9.34 12.14
CA ILE A 33 1.92 -8.38 13.01
C ILE A 33 3.45 -8.48 12.84
N VAL A 34 3.99 -9.70 12.77
CA VAL A 34 5.43 -9.92 12.53
C VAL A 34 5.86 -9.31 11.18
N VAL A 35 5.10 -9.59 10.12
CA VAL A 35 5.37 -9.02 8.79
C VAL A 35 5.28 -7.49 8.80
N ALA A 36 4.32 -6.93 9.53
CA ALA A 36 4.19 -5.48 9.66
C ALA A 36 5.35 -4.84 10.43
N ALA A 37 5.81 -5.46 11.51
CA ALA A 37 6.99 -5.02 12.24
C ALA A 37 8.23 -5.00 11.34
N TRP A 38 8.46 -6.08 10.59
CA TRP A 38 9.56 -6.16 9.62
C TRP A 38 9.41 -5.13 8.49
N ALA A 39 8.19 -4.91 7.98
CA ALA A 39 7.94 -3.92 6.94
C ALA A 39 8.32 -2.50 7.41
N VAL A 40 7.95 -2.13 8.64
CA VAL A 40 8.31 -0.85 9.26
C VAL A 40 9.82 -0.73 9.43
N GLU A 41 10.47 -1.72 10.05
CA GLU A 41 11.92 -1.72 10.27
C GLU A 41 12.69 -1.57 8.95
N ARG A 42 12.33 -2.36 7.93
CA ARG A 42 12.98 -2.32 6.62
C ARG A 42 12.68 -1.04 5.87
N HIS A 43 11.49 -0.47 6.03
CA HIS A 43 11.17 0.84 5.45
C HIS A 43 12.04 1.95 6.06
N LEU A 44 12.19 1.97 7.39
CA LEU A 44 13.04 2.94 8.09
C LEU A 44 14.52 2.77 7.72
N ALA A 45 14.97 1.54 7.50
CA ALA A 45 16.30 1.22 6.98
C ALA A 45 16.46 1.46 5.46
N ARG A 46 15.41 1.93 4.76
CA ARG A 46 15.37 2.13 3.30
C ARG A 46 15.74 0.88 2.49
N ALA A 47 15.46 -0.30 3.05
CA ALA A 47 15.74 -1.57 2.39
C ALA A 47 14.67 -1.90 1.34
N GLN A 48 15.10 -2.35 0.16
CA GLN A 48 14.21 -2.70 -0.95
C GLN A 48 13.18 -3.80 -0.58
N ALA A 49 13.55 -4.68 0.36
CA ALA A 49 12.68 -5.73 0.88
C ALA A 49 11.37 -5.19 1.48
N ALA A 50 11.34 -3.94 1.95
CA ALA A 50 10.13 -3.31 2.50
C ALA A 50 8.98 -3.33 1.49
N SER A 51 9.25 -3.04 0.21
CA SER A 51 8.24 -3.00 -0.85
C SER A 51 7.48 -4.33 -0.99
N ARG A 52 8.19 -5.47 -0.90
CA ARG A 52 7.55 -6.80 -1.00
C ARG A 52 6.67 -7.11 0.21
N LEU A 53 7.10 -6.75 1.41
CA LEU A 53 6.33 -6.95 2.64
C LEU A 53 5.07 -6.07 2.64
N LEU A 54 5.20 -4.82 2.19
CA LEU A 54 4.09 -3.87 2.09
C LEU A 54 3.06 -4.30 1.04
N ALA A 55 3.51 -4.81 -0.11
CA ALA A 55 2.62 -5.41 -1.09
C ALA A 55 1.81 -6.56 -0.46
N TRP A 56 2.47 -7.48 0.25
CA TRP A 56 1.81 -8.62 0.89
C TRP A 56 0.75 -8.20 1.91
N LEU A 57 1.01 -7.14 2.68
CA LEU A 57 0.07 -6.55 3.64
C LEU A 57 -1.12 -5.87 2.93
N ALA A 58 -0.85 -5.11 1.87
CA ALA A 58 -1.89 -4.40 1.11
C ALA A 58 -2.90 -5.36 0.48
N HIS A 59 -2.44 -6.49 -0.08
CA HIS A 59 -3.30 -7.54 -0.63
C HIS A 59 -4.16 -8.24 0.44
N ARG A 60 -3.90 -8.00 1.73
CA ARG A 60 -4.73 -8.48 2.85
C ARG A 60 -5.65 -7.39 3.40
N GLY A 61 -5.71 -6.23 2.76
CA GLY A 61 -6.56 -5.11 3.17
C GLY A 61 -5.91 -4.16 4.16
N VAL A 62 -4.62 -4.32 4.47
CA VAL A 62 -3.90 -3.38 5.33
C VAL A 62 -3.66 -2.07 4.57
N VAL A 63 -4.33 -1.01 5.02
CA VAL A 63 -4.23 0.33 4.42
C VAL A 63 -3.32 1.26 5.22
N ALA A 64 -3.08 0.94 6.49
CA ALA A 64 -2.11 1.66 7.32
C ALA A 64 -1.53 0.78 8.44
N LEU A 65 -0.33 1.15 8.87
CA LEU A 65 0.36 0.60 10.03
C LEU A 65 0.43 1.67 11.13
N ARG A 66 -0.07 1.35 12.32
CA ARG A 66 -0.03 2.23 13.49
C ARG A 66 1.04 1.75 14.46
N THR A 67 2.08 2.56 14.63
CA THR A 67 3.11 2.39 15.66
C THR A 67 2.75 3.20 16.91
N ALA A 68 3.63 3.23 17.93
CA ALA A 68 3.37 3.93 19.19
C ALA A 68 3.15 5.45 19.04
N GLY A 69 3.69 6.08 18.00
CA GLY A 69 3.58 7.53 17.82
C GLY A 69 3.31 7.99 16.38
N VAL A 70 3.21 7.06 15.43
CA VAL A 70 3.08 7.40 14.01
C VAL A 70 2.12 6.43 13.33
N VAL A 71 1.25 6.97 12.48
CA VAL A 71 0.48 6.22 11.49
C VAL A 71 1.17 6.33 10.14
N PHE A 72 1.48 5.18 9.55
CA PHE A 72 2.00 5.09 8.20
C PHE A 72 0.92 4.57 7.25
N GLU A 73 0.61 5.30 6.19
CA GLU A 73 -0.23 4.83 5.10
C GLU A 73 0.56 3.88 4.20
N VAL A 74 -0.06 2.77 3.82
CA VAL A 74 0.47 1.88 2.79
C VAL A 74 0.10 2.46 1.42
N ARG A 75 1.09 2.75 0.57
CA ARG A 75 0.88 3.34 -0.74
C ARG A 75 1.55 2.54 -1.85
N GLU A 76 0.78 2.31 -2.91
CA GLU A 76 1.28 1.79 -4.18
C GLU A 76 1.95 2.92 -4.98
N LEU A 77 3.09 2.59 -5.61
CA LEU A 77 3.81 3.39 -6.59
C LEU A 77 3.91 2.65 -7.92
N ALA A 78 4.42 3.34 -8.94
CA ALA A 78 4.68 2.74 -10.26
C ALA A 78 5.55 1.47 -10.19
N ASP A 79 6.56 1.45 -9.32
CA ASP A 79 7.58 0.41 -9.21
C ASP A 79 7.56 -0.37 -7.89
N GLY A 80 6.59 -0.14 -7.01
CA GLY A 80 6.53 -0.84 -5.73
C GLY A 80 5.59 -0.23 -4.72
N TRP A 81 5.95 -0.38 -3.44
CA TRP A 81 5.15 0.02 -2.30
C TRP A 81 5.99 0.74 -1.26
N LEU A 82 5.43 1.75 -0.60
CA LEU A 82 6.06 2.41 0.55
C LEU A 82 5.08 2.71 1.67
N LEU A 83 5.66 3.06 2.81
CA LEU A 83 4.97 3.71 3.92
C LEU A 83 5.11 5.22 3.79
N VAL A 84 4.01 5.96 3.91
CA VAL A 84 4.02 7.41 4.00
C VAL A 84 3.48 7.84 5.35
N HIS A 85 4.21 8.72 6.03
CA HIS A 85 3.76 9.29 7.29
C HIS A 85 2.42 10.02 7.09
N SER A 86 1.41 9.64 7.85
CA SER A 86 0.14 10.38 7.89
C SER A 86 0.26 11.49 8.92
N GLY A 87 -0.05 12.73 8.53
CA GLY A 87 -0.03 13.89 9.43
C GLY A 87 -1.21 13.95 10.40
N ALA A 88 -2.17 13.03 10.24
CA ALA A 88 -3.37 12.91 11.05
C ALA A 88 -3.61 11.43 11.41
N GLU A 89 -4.65 11.18 12.20
CA GLU A 89 -5.20 9.83 12.40
C GLU A 89 -6.46 9.64 11.54
N PRO A 90 -6.33 9.39 10.23
CA PRO A 90 -7.49 9.19 9.37
C PRO A 90 -8.24 7.91 9.73
N GLU A 91 -9.55 7.91 9.50
CA GLU A 91 -10.36 6.72 9.70
C GLU A 91 -10.02 5.64 8.67
N PRO A 92 -10.17 4.34 9.00
CA PRO A 92 -9.90 3.26 8.05
C PRO A 92 -10.66 3.40 6.72
N ARG A 93 -11.88 3.94 6.75
CA ARG A 93 -12.70 4.17 5.54
C ARG A 93 -12.15 5.29 4.66
N GLU A 94 -11.63 6.36 5.25
CA GLU A 94 -10.99 7.46 4.53
C GLU A 94 -9.71 6.98 3.86
N LEU A 95 -8.91 6.18 4.58
CA LEU A 95 -7.72 5.54 4.05
C LEU A 95 -8.05 4.60 2.88
N ALA A 96 -9.12 3.82 2.99
CA ALA A 96 -9.59 2.94 1.93
C ALA A 96 -10.04 3.71 0.69
N ALA A 97 -10.82 4.77 0.86
CA ALA A 97 -11.25 5.63 -0.25
C ALA A 97 -10.04 6.27 -0.94
N ALA A 98 -9.08 6.79 -0.17
CA ALA A 98 -7.86 7.36 -0.70
C ALA A 98 -6.99 6.32 -1.44
N ALA A 99 -6.86 5.11 -0.90
CA ALA A 99 -6.17 4.00 -1.56
C ALA A 99 -6.83 3.63 -2.89
N TRP A 100 -8.15 3.51 -2.91
CA TRP A 100 -8.93 3.21 -4.12
C TRP A 100 -8.71 4.26 -5.21
N ILE A 101 -8.81 5.54 -4.87
CA ILE A 101 -8.62 6.66 -5.82
C ILE A 101 -7.20 6.64 -6.41
N ARG A 102 -6.19 6.47 -5.55
CA ARG A 102 -4.78 6.45 -5.98
C ARG A 102 -4.47 5.25 -6.86
N ALA A 103 -4.96 4.06 -6.51
CA ALA A 103 -4.73 2.85 -7.27
C ALA A 103 -5.31 2.97 -8.70
N HIS A 104 -6.54 3.50 -8.83
CA HIS A 104 -7.14 3.75 -10.14
C HIS A 104 -6.41 4.83 -10.93
N ARG A 105 -5.96 5.91 -10.28
CA ARG A 105 -5.16 6.94 -10.95
C ARG A 105 -3.87 6.33 -11.51
N LEU A 106 -3.16 5.56 -10.70
CA LEU A 106 -1.91 4.91 -11.10
C LEU A 106 -2.12 3.89 -12.24
N ALA A 107 -3.21 3.13 -12.22
CA ALA A 107 -3.57 2.22 -13.31
C ALA A 107 -3.76 2.97 -14.64
N ARG A 108 -4.42 4.13 -14.60
CA ARG A 108 -4.61 4.99 -15.78
C ARG A 108 -3.29 5.55 -16.28
N ASP A 109 -2.43 6.01 -15.39
CA ASP A 109 -1.11 6.56 -15.75
C ASP A 109 -0.20 5.48 -16.39
N ARG A 110 -0.24 4.25 -15.88
CA ARG A 110 0.46 3.10 -16.48
C ARG A 110 -0.06 2.79 -17.89
N ALA A 111 -1.38 2.76 -18.07
CA ALA A 111 -1.99 2.51 -19.38
C ALA A 111 -1.68 3.61 -20.41
N ALA A 112 -1.62 4.88 -19.98
CA ALA A 112 -1.24 6.00 -20.83
C ALA A 112 0.23 5.91 -21.28
N THR A 113 1.12 5.46 -20.40
CA THR A 113 2.55 5.28 -20.71
C THR A 113 2.80 4.08 -21.63
N GLN A 114 1.98 3.04 -21.52
CA GLN A 114 2.09 1.81 -22.32
C GLN A 114 1.49 1.92 -23.72
N SER A 115 0.72 2.97 -24.04
CA SER A 115 0.23 3.21 -25.40
C SER A 115 1.35 3.85 -26.22
N PRO A 116 2.07 3.12 -27.09
CA PRO A 116 3.02 3.72 -28.00
C PRO A 116 2.21 4.47 -29.07
N GLY A 117 2.70 5.62 -29.50
CA GLY A 117 2.07 6.41 -30.55
C GLY A 117 1.64 5.54 -31.74
N THR A 118 0.46 5.85 -32.27
CA THR A 118 0.06 5.52 -33.63
C THR A 118 1.28 5.66 -34.55
N PRO A 119 1.68 4.63 -35.31
CA PRO A 119 2.74 4.82 -36.29
C PRO A 119 2.24 5.84 -37.31
N ASP A 120 2.96 6.96 -37.38
CA ASP A 120 2.81 7.96 -38.42
C ASP A 120 3.06 7.24 -39.74
N SER A 121 1.98 6.98 -40.49
CA SER A 121 2.07 6.34 -41.79
C SER A 121 2.41 7.42 -42.80
N SER A 122 3.70 7.54 -43.12
CA SER A 122 4.19 8.26 -44.31
C SER A 122 4.06 7.39 -45.55
#